data_AF-A0A960XJZ0-F1
#
_entry.id   AF-A0A960XJZ0-F1
#
_cell.length_a   1.000
_cell.length_b   1.000
_cell.length_c   1.000
_cell.angle_alpha   90.00
_cell.angle_beta   90.00
_cell.angle_gamma   90.00
#
_symmetry.space_group_name_H-M   'P 1'
#
loop_
_entity.id
_entity.type
_entity.pdbx_description
1 polymer ?
#
loop_
_entity_poly.entity_id
_entity_poly.type
_entity_poly.pdbx_seq_one_letter_code
_entity_poly.pdbx_strand_id
1 'polypeptide(L)'
;MSKKLPWIILAVMALWALAGLRAPKDKSGFDTVDFGRLPVLLNGRLQPLDSVARNSLLIMRTRRSVSYEETDAGGKKVRRRLAATPWLMEVMMRPEVADTRPTFRIDN
;
A
#
# COMPACT_ATOMS: atom_id res chain seq x y z
N MET A 1 32.54 -37.79 0.78
CA MET A 1 31.66 -36.61 0.93
C MET A 1 31.09 -36.20 -0.42
N SER A 2 29.77 -36.14 -0.53
CA SER A 2 29.04 -35.89 -1.78
C SER A 2 29.27 -34.46 -2.30
N LYS A 3 30.08 -34.32 -3.36
CA LYS A 3 30.41 -33.04 -4.02
C LYS A 3 29.19 -32.28 -4.61
N LYS A 4 27.99 -32.87 -4.56
CA LYS A 4 26.74 -32.28 -5.08
C LYS A 4 26.02 -31.37 -4.08
N LEU A 5 26.30 -31.50 -2.77
CA LEU A 5 25.66 -30.72 -1.72
C LEU A 5 25.81 -29.19 -1.87
N PRO A 6 27.01 -28.62 -2.14
CA PRO A 6 27.14 -27.17 -2.33
C PRO A 6 26.40 -26.64 -3.55
N TRP A 7 26.29 -27.43 -4.63
CA TRP A 7 25.52 -27.06 -5.83
C TRP A 7 24.01 -27.00 -5.58
N ILE A 8 23.48 -27.89 -4.74
CA ILE A 8 22.06 -27.87 -4.36
C ILE A 8 21.75 -26.61 -3.55
N ILE A 9 22.61 -26.24 -2.60
CA ILE A 9 22.43 -25.02 -1.79
C ILE A 9 22.48 -23.77 -2.67
N LEU A 10 23.44 -23.70 -3.61
CA LEU A 10 23.54 -22.59 -4.56
C LEU A 10 22.27 -22.47 -5.41
N ALA A 11 21.75 -23.59 -5.92
CA ALA A 11 20.53 -23.60 -6.72
C ALA A 11 19.32 -23.12 -5.91
N VAL A 12 19.16 -23.56 -4.66
CA VAL A 12 18.06 -23.12 -3.77
C VAL A 12 18.17 -21.62 -3.46
N MET A 13 19.36 -21.12 -3.15
CA MET A 13 19.58 -19.69 -2.88
C MET A 13 19.34 -18.83 -4.12
N ALA A 14 19.79 -19.29 -5.30
CA ALA A 14 19.51 -18.61 -6.56
C ALA A 14 18.01 -18.58 -6.85
N LEU A 15 17.30 -19.70 -6.65
CA LEU A 15 15.85 -19.78 -6.85
C LEU A 15 15.09 -18.85 -5.88
N TRP A 16 15.56 -18.76 -4.64
CA TRP A 16 14.99 -17.85 -3.64
C TRP A 16 15.21 -16.37 -4.01
N ALA A 17 16.41 -16.01 -4.47
CA ALA A 17 16.70 -14.66 -4.95
C ALA A 17 15.86 -14.30 -6.19
N LEU A 18 15.73 -15.22 -7.14
CA LEU A 18 14.88 -15.07 -8.33
C LEU A 18 13.40 -14.92 -7.96
N ALA A 19 12.92 -15.64 -6.95
CA ALA A 19 11.55 -15.49 -6.45
C ALA A 19 11.31 -14.09 -5.84
N GLY A 20 12.34 -13.49 -5.24
CA GLY A 20 12.28 -12.13 -4.67
C GLY A 20 12.19 -11.01 -5.70
N LEU A 21 12.59 -11.23 -6.96
CA LEU A 21 12.47 -10.26 -8.05
C LEU A 21 11.04 -10.13 -8.60
N ARG A 22 10.12 -10.99 -8.16
CA ARG A 22 8.74 -10.97 -8.64
C ARG A 22 8.03 -9.72 -8.13
N ALA A 23 7.58 -8.88 -9.06
CA ALA A 23 6.80 -7.69 -8.72
C ALA A 23 5.57 -8.06 -7.87
N PRO A 24 5.28 -7.31 -6.79
CA PRO A 24 4.09 -7.55 -6.00
C PRO A 24 2.86 -7.40 -6.89
N LYS A 25 2.03 -8.44 -6.96
CA LYS A 25 0.77 -8.41 -7.69
C LYS A 25 -0.27 -7.74 -6.81
N ASP A 26 -0.86 -6.65 -7.30
CA ASP A 26 -1.98 -6.00 -6.61
C ASP A 26 -3.18 -6.95 -6.54
N LYS A 27 -3.78 -7.05 -5.35
CA LYS A 27 -4.94 -7.91 -5.08
C LYS A 27 -6.27 -7.24 -5.46
N SER A 28 -6.28 -5.92 -5.60
CA SER A 28 -7.42 -5.15 -6.09
C SER A 28 -7.42 -5.13 -7.61
N GLY A 29 -8.59 -5.19 -8.26
CA GLY A 29 -8.72 -5.04 -9.72
C GLY A 29 -8.29 -3.67 -10.28
N PHE A 30 -7.71 -2.80 -9.45
CA PHE A 30 -7.13 -1.51 -9.82
C PHE A 30 -5.62 -1.54 -9.57
N ASP A 31 -4.86 -1.09 -10.57
CA ASP A 31 -3.42 -0.91 -10.46
C ASP A 31 -3.11 0.35 -9.62
N THR A 32 -2.73 0.11 -8.37
CA THR A 32 -2.45 1.19 -7.42
C THR A 32 -1.11 1.86 -7.74
N VAL A 33 -0.16 1.09 -8.27
CA VAL A 33 1.21 1.54 -8.52
C VAL A 33 1.22 2.55 -9.66
N ASP A 34 0.57 2.22 -10.77
CA ASP A 34 0.56 3.10 -11.94
C ASP A 34 -0.27 4.36 -11.73
N PHE A 35 -1.40 4.27 -10.99
CA PHE A 35 -2.14 5.47 -10.59
C PHE A 35 -1.30 6.39 -9.70
N GLY A 36 -0.53 5.84 -8.77
CA GLY A 36 0.36 6.62 -7.91
C GLY A 36 1.49 7.34 -8.66
N ARG A 37 1.85 6.87 -9.86
CA ARG A 37 2.85 7.48 -10.74
C ARG A 37 2.33 8.65 -11.57
N LEU A 38 1.01 8.85 -11.63
CA LEU A 38 0.43 9.96 -12.38
C LEU A 38 1.02 11.29 -11.90
N PRO A 39 1.55 12.12 -12.81
CA PRO A 39 2.14 13.40 -12.44
C PRO A 39 1.04 14.42 -12.12
N VAL A 40 1.22 15.15 -11.02
CA VAL A 40 0.33 16.25 -10.61
C VAL A 40 1.15 17.46 -10.20
N LEU A 41 0.64 18.65 -10.53
CA LEU A 41 1.23 19.92 -10.10
C LEU A 41 0.73 20.26 -8.70
N LEU A 42 1.64 20.33 -7.72
CA LEU A 42 1.32 20.80 -6.36
C LEU A 42 2.44 21.73 -5.88
N ASN A 43 2.06 22.88 -5.31
CA ASN A 43 3.00 23.90 -4.83
C ASN A 43 4.04 24.32 -5.89
N GLY A 44 3.62 24.39 -7.17
CA GLY A 44 4.49 24.75 -8.28
C GLY A 44 5.48 23.67 -8.72
N ARG A 45 5.44 22.45 -8.14
CA ARG A 45 6.29 21.32 -8.53
C ARG A 45 5.47 20.15 -9.08
N LEU A 46 5.91 19.59 -10.21
CA LEU A 46 5.40 18.31 -10.69
C LEU A 46 5.90 17.19 -9.78
N GLN A 47 4.98 16.45 -9.20
CA GLN A 47 5.29 15.30 -8.34
C GLN A 47 4.30 14.16 -8.58
N PRO A 48 4.65 12.92 -8.20
CA PRO A 48 3.73 11.79 -8.31
C PRO A 48 2.53 11.95 -7.38
N LEU A 49 1.38 11.45 -7.80
CA LEU A 49 0.15 11.45 -7.01
C LEU A 49 0.29 10.66 -5.69
N ASP A 50 1.09 9.60 -5.65
CA ASP A 50 1.46 8.89 -4.39
C ASP A 50 2.12 9.84 -3.38
N SER A 51 2.92 10.81 -3.85
CA SER A 51 3.52 11.80 -2.94
C SER A 51 2.46 12.71 -2.32
N VAL A 52 1.46 13.11 -3.09
CA VAL A 52 0.31 13.87 -2.58
C VAL A 52 -0.42 13.05 -1.51
N ALA A 53 -0.77 11.80 -1.82
CA ALA A 53 -1.47 10.91 -0.90
C ALA A 53 -0.73 10.75 0.44
N ARG A 54 0.59 10.48 0.38
CA ARG A 54 1.42 10.28 1.58
C ARG A 54 1.56 11.56 2.40
N ASN A 55 1.77 12.70 1.75
CA ASN A 55 1.92 13.98 2.44
C ASN A 55 0.61 14.39 3.11
N SER A 56 -0.52 14.22 2.43
CA SER A 56 -1.85 14.49 2.98
C SER A 56 -2.10 13.67 4.26
N LEU A 57 -1.84 12.35 4.24
CA LEU A 57 -2.01 11.52 5.44
C LEU A 57 -0.98 11.82 6.55
N LEU A 58 0.24 12.23 6.20
CA LEU A 58 1.22 12.69 7.19
C LEU A 58 0.72 13.93 7.92
N ILE A 59 0.12 14.89 7.20
CA ILE A 59 -0.43 16.11 7.80
C ILE A 59 -1.65 15.78 8.66
N MET A 60 -2.58 14.95 8.16
CA MET A 60 -3.83 14.64 8.88
C MET A 60 -3.66 13.68 10.05
N ARG A 61 -2.75 12.69 9.96
CA ARG A 61 -2.63 11.58 10.91
C ARG A 61 -1.23 11.32 11.45
N THR A 62 -0.21 11.99 10.91
CA THR A 62 1.21 11.68 11.19
C THR A 62 1.63 10.25 10.79
N ARG A 63 0.84 9.58 9.94
CA ARG A 63 1.10 8.21 9.46
C ARG A 63 0.80 8.14 7.97
N ARG A 64 1.57 7.32 7.22
CA ARG A 64 1.40 7.14 5.75
C ARG A 64 0.38 6.07 5.37
N SER A 65 -0.49 5.68 6.28
CA SER A 65 -1.49 4.63 6.07
C SER A 65 -2.61 4.78 7.07
N VAL A 66 -3.82 4.41 6.66
CA VAL A 66 -5.01 4.41 7.52
C VAL A 66 -5.22 3.00 8.05
N SER A 67 -5.41 2.86 9.37
CA SER A 67 -5.85 1.61 9.97
C SER A 67 -7.32 1.75 10.35
N TYR A 68 -8.16 0.83 9.92
CA TYR A 68 -9.59 0.84 10.19
C TYR A 68 -10.08 -0.57 10.54
N GLU A 69 -11.20 -0.66 11.24
CA GLU A 69 -11.88 -1.92 11.50
C GLU A 69 -12.98 -2.12 10.48
N GLU A 70 -13.06 -3.32 9.91
CA GLU A 70 -14.11 -3.71 8.97
C GLU A 70 -14.73 -5.02 9.47
N THR A 71 -16.05 -5.09 9.50
CA THR A 71 -16.77 -6.31 9.87
C THR A 71 -16.77 -7.24 8.67
N ASP A 72 -16.18 -8.42 8.85
CA ASP A 72 -16.17 -9.45 7.80
C ASP A 72 -17.55 -10.08 7.61
N ALA A 73 -17.75 -10.85 6.54
CA ALA A 73 -19.04 -11.50 6.23
C ALA A 73 -19.55 -12.42 7.37
N GLY A 74 -18.65 -12.92 8.22
CA GLY A 74 -18.97 -13.70 9.42
C GLY A 74 -19.19 -12.88 10.70
N GLY A 75 -19.36 -11.56 10.62
CA GLY A 75 -19.64 -10.68 11.77
C GLY A 75 -18.44 -10.35 12.65
N LYS A 76 -17.23 -10.81 12.30
CA LYS A 76 -16.00 -10.54 13.07
C LYS A 76 -15.38 -9.21 12.65
N LYS A 77 -15.03 -8.36 13.61
CA LYS A 77 -14.24 -7.14 13.35
C LYS A 77 -12.79 -7.53 12.98
N VAL A 78 -12.36 -7.12 11.80
CA VAL A 78 -11.00 -7.34 11.30
C VAL A 78 -10.32 -6.00 11.12
N ARG A 79 -9.12 -5.86 11.70
CA ARG A 79 -8.30 -4.67 11.49
C ARG A 79 -7.65 -4.73 10.12
N ARG A 80 -7.95 -3.75 9.27
CA ARG A 80 -7.34 -3.58 7.95
C ARG A 80 -6.45 -2.35 7.92
N ARG A 81 -5.52 -2.36 6.97
CA ARG A 81 -4.59 -1.25 6.71
C ARG A 81 -4.71 -0.84 5.26
N LEU A 82 -5.05 0.42 5.04
CA LEU A 82 -5.09 1.06 3.74
C LEU A 82 -3.80 1.86 3.54
N ALA A 83 -3.08 1.58 2.46
CA ALA A 83 -1.94 2.40 2.05
C ALA A 83 -2.40 3.79 1.57
N ALA A 84 -1.48 4.74 1.44
CA ALA A 84 -1.80 6.11 1.07
C ALA A 84 -2.49 6.24 -0.30
N THR A 85 -1.94 5.62 -1.35
CA THR A 85 -2.53 5.72 -2.70
C THR A 85 -3.93 5.11 -2.81
N PRO A 86 -4.19 3.87 -2.34
CA PRO A 86 -5.55 3.33 -2.28
C PRO A 86 -6.50 4.17 -1.45
N TRP A 87 -6.01 4.77 -0.36
CA TRP A 87 -6.82 5.70 0.43
C TRP A 87 -7.20 6.94 -0.37
N LEU A 88 -6.26 7.56 -1.11
CA LEU A 88 -6.57 8.71 -1.94
C LEU A 88 -7.55 8.34 -3.07
N MET A 89 -7.39 7.16 -3.67
CA MET A 89 -8.37 6.63 -4.62
C MET A 89 -9.76 6.50 -3.98
N GLU A 90 -9.84 5.94 -2.77
CA GLU A 90 -11.10 5.80 -2.04
C GLU A 90 -11.74 7.19 -1.79
N VAL A 91 -10.95 8.19 -1.39
CA VAL A 91 -11.42 9.58 -1.23
C VAL A 91 -11.97 10.16 -2.54
N MET A 92 -11.29 9.93 -3.67
CA MET A 92 -11.69 10.49 -4.97
C MET A 92 -12.86 9.76 -5.63
N MET A 93 -12.96 8.44 -5.43
CA MET A 93 -13.90 7.58 -6.18
C MET A 93 -15.09 7.11 -5.33
N ARG A 94 -14.94 7.08 -3.99
CA ARG A 94 -15.93 6.57 -3.02
C ARG A 94 -15.91 7.41 -1.74
N PRO A 95 -16.19 8.72 -1.83
CA PRO A 95 -16.09 9.63 -0.70
C PRO A 95 -16.94 9.19 0.50
N GLU A 96 -18.11 8.58 0.27
CA GLU A 96 -19.00 8.03 1.29
C GLU A 96 -18.35 6.92 2.13
N VAL A 97 -17.48 6.10 1.53
CA VAL A 97 -16.72 5.08 2.26
C VAL A 97 -15.54 5.73 2.97
N ALA A 98 -14.85 6.66 2.30
CA ALA A 98 -13.68 7.34 2.84
C ALA A 98 -13.99 8.14 4.11
N ASP A 99 -15.20 8.70 4.23
CA ASP A 99 -15.65 9.47 5.39
C ASP A 99 -15.75 8.60 6.67
N THR A 100 -16.00 7.30 6.51
CA THR A 100 -16.02 6.35 7.64
C THR A 100 -14.63 6.00 8.15
N ARG A 101 -13.57 6.40 7.46
CA ARG A 101 -12.20 6.03 7.79
C ARG A 101 -11.65 6.97 8.86
N PRO A 102 -10.95 6.46 9.89
CA PRO A 102 -10.36 7.29 10.93
C PRO A 102 -9.08 7.96 10.40
N THR A 103 -9.21 8.98 9.57
CA THR A 103 -8.10 9.64 8.82
C THR A 103 -7.44 10.75 9.61
N PHE A 104 -8.17 11.46 10.45
CA PHE A 104 -7.65 12.54 11.29
C PHE A 104 -7.12 12.02 12.63
N ARG A 105 -6.00 12.58 13.09
CA ARG A 105 -5.57 12.45 14.48
C ARG A 105 -6.27 13.54 15.30
N ILE A 106 -6.92 13.14 16.38
CA ILE A 106 -7.55 14.05 17.34
C ILE A 106 -6.67 13.99 18.59
N ASP A 107 -6.00 15.09 18.89
CA ASP A 107 -5.21 15.29 20.11
C ASP A 107 -6.03 16.18 21.07
N ASN A 108 -5.83 16.03 22.38
CA ASN A 108 -6.51 16.78 23.44
C ASN A 108 -5.57 17.81 24.08
#